data_AF-X1JYA3-F1
#
_entry.id   AF-X1JYA3-F1
#
_cell.length_a   1.000
_cell.length_b   1.000
_cell.length_c   1.000
_cell.angle_alpha   90.00
_cell.angle_beta   90.00
_cell.angle_gamma   90.00
#
_symmetry.space_group_name_H-M   'P 1'
#
loop_
_entity.id
_entity.type
_entity.pdbx_description
1 polymer ?
#
loop_
_entity_poly.entity_id
_entity_poly.type
_entity_poly.pdbx_seq_one_letter_code
_entity_poly.pdbx_strand_id
1 'polypeptide(L)'
;MRLKGKNVIVTGAAGGFGKEIVKKFLSEGIDKIALIDINFESLKTFELELKHKGYKVFPYKADVSNENEVEKTVSSIINEFKEVNVLVNNAGITQSLPIQKVSVGDWQRGIDVNLKSAFLFCKMIIDNMIERNYGKIINIASIAGQTGRPVSVEYAASKAGIIGLTR
;
A
#
# COMPACT_ATOMS: atom_id res chain seq x y z
N MET A 1 13.44 -20.43 1.17
CA MET A 1 12.70 -19.17 1.45
C MET A 1 13.58 -18.00 1.01
N ARG A 2 13.17 -17.25 -0.02
CA ARG A 2 14.00 -16.20 -0.66
C ARG A 2 14.04 -14.89 0.12
N LEU A 3 13.10 -14.67 1.03
CA LEU A 3 12.89 -13.39 1.73
C LEU A 3 13.15 -13.46 3.24
N LYS A 4 13.84 -14.49 3.71
CA LYS A 4 14.23 -14.63 5.12
C LYS A 4 15.06 -13.43 5.58
N GLY A 5 14.80 -12.94 6.79
CA GLY A 5 15.48 -11.77 7.35
C GLY A 5 15.00 -10.44 6.76
N LYS A 6 13.96 -10.43 5.92
CA LYS A 6 13.42 -9.22 5.31
C LYS A 6 12.10 -8.84 5.96
N ASN A 7 11.82 -7.54 6.02
CA ASN A 7 10.57 -6.98 6.52
C ASN A 7 9.84 -6.20 5.41
N VAL A 8 8.51 -6.23 5.42
CA VAL A 8 7.69 -5.62 4.37
C VAL A 8 6.54 -4.79 4.93
N ILE A 9 6.21 -3.71 4.24
CA ILE A 9 4.98 -2.92 4.46
C ILE A 9 4.04 -3.18 3.28
N VAL A 10 2.76 -3.46 3.56
CA VAL A 10 1.71 -3.59 2.53
C VAL A 10 0.52 -2.70 2.88
N THR A 11 0.16 -1.78 1.98
CA THR A 11 -1.04 -0.94 2.11
C THR A 11 -2.26 -1.60 1.46
N GLY A 12 -3.47 -1.33 1.95
CA GLY A 12 -4.69 -2.00 1.50
C GLY A 12 -4.65 -3.50 1.80
N ALA A 13 -4.01 -3.89 2.90
CA ALA A 13 -3.69 -5.28 3.22
C ALA A 13 -4.93 -6.13 3.57
N ALA A 14 -6.06 -5.51 3.90
CA ALA A 14 -7.32 -6.23 4.12
C ALA A 14 -8.12 -6.46 2.83
N GLY A 15 -7.76 -5.78 1.73
CA GLY A 15 -8.36 -5.96 0.40
C GLY A 15 -7.96 -7.27 -0.28
N GLY A 16 -8.66 -7.64 -1.36
CA GLY A 16 -8.45 -8.91 -2.07
C GLY A 16 -7.01 -9.12 -2.54
N PHE A 17 -6.46 -8.19 -3.33
CA PHE A 17 -5.05 -8.26 -3.74
C PHE A 17 -4.09 -8.14 -2.56
N GLY A 18 -4.39 -7.27 -1.59
CA GLY A 18 -3.55 -7.08 -0.41
C GLY A 18 -3.35 -8.37 0.39
N LYS A 19 -4.43 -9.12 0.64
CA LYS A 19 -4.39 -10.41 1.34
C LYS A 19 -3.53 -11.44 0.62
N GLU A 20 -3.65 -11.53 -0.71
CA GLU A 20 -2.86 -12.49 -1.49
C GLU A 20 -1.39 -12.08 -1.60
N ILE A 21 -1.10 -10.78 -1.72
CA ILE A 21 0.28 -10.24 -1.64
C ILE A 21 0.91 -10.62 -0.30
N VAL A 22 0.20 -10.38 0.81
CA VAL A 22 0.65 -10.73 2.17
C VAL A 22 0.93 -12.23 2.29
N LYS A 23 -0.02 -13.08 1.90
CA LYS A 23 0.15 -14.54 1.91
C LYS A 23 1.35 -14.98 1.07
N LYS A 24 1.57 -14.35 -0.09
CA LYS A 24 2.72 -14.67 -0.94
C LYS A 24 4.03 -14.31 -0.26
N PHE A 25 4.16 -13.13 0.35
CA PHE A 25 5.36 -12.77 1.12
C PHE A 25 5.64 -13.73 2.27
N LEU A 26 4.59 -14.12 3.01
CA LEU A 26 4.68 -15.10 4.09
C LEU A 26 5.17 -16.47 3.57
N SER A 27 4.66 -16.93 2.42
CA SER A 27 5.09 -18.19 1.81
C SER A 27 6.57 -18.19 1.38
N GLU A 28 7.15 -17.02 1.12
CA GLU A 28 8.55 -16.84 0.74
C GLU A 28 9.48 -16.65 1.96
N GLY A 29 8.91 -16.66 3.18
CA GLY A 29 9.61 -16.64 4.46
C GLY A 29 10.00 -15.26 4.98
N ILE A 30 9.18 -14.23 4.75
CA ILE A 30 9.37 -12.90 5.32
C ILE A 30 9.35 -12.93 6.86
N ASP A 31 10.17 -12.10 7.52
CA ASP A 31 10.32 -12.11 8.98
C ASP A 31 9.22 -11.32 9.69
N LYS A 32 8.90 -10.13 9.18
CA LYS A 32 7.82 -9.26 9.69
C LYS A 32 7.07 -8.61 8.53
N ILE A 33 5.76 -8.49 8.69
CA ILE A 33 4.92 -7.75 7.73
C ILE A 33 4.00 -6.76 8.44
N ALA A 34 4.10 -5.49 8.07
CA ALA A 34 3.17 -4.45 8.48
C ALA A 34 1.97 -4.46 7.52
N LEU A 35 0.79 -4.67 8.07
CA LEU A 35 -0.48 -4.67 7.36
C LEU A 35 -1.14 -3.31 7.59
N ILE A 36 -1.38 -2.53 6.54
CA ILE A 36 -1.99 -1.21 6.66
C ILE A 36 -3.32 -1.20 5.92
N ASP A 37 -4.39 -0.79 6.61
CA ASP A 37 -5.71 -0.62 6.02
C ASP A 37 -6.57 0.34 6.86
N ILE A 38 -7.52 1.01 6.24
CA ILE A 38 -8.51 1.84 6.94
C ILE A 38 -9.59 0.96 7.59
N ASN A 39 -9.88 -0.20 6.99
CA ASN A 39 -10.81 -1.19 7.54
C ASN A 39 -10.11 -2.05 8.60
N PHE A 40 -10.03 -1.50 9.81
CA PHE A 40 -9.29 -2.14 10.90
C PHE A 40 -9.91 -3.45 11.37
N GLU A 41 -11.23 -3.61 11.29
CA GLU A 41 -11.90 -4.86 11.67
C GLU A 41 -11.48 -6.01 10.74
N SER A 42 -11.55 -5.81 9.41
CA SER A 42 -11.10 -6.81 8.45
C SER A 42 -9.61 -7.10 8.56
N LEU A 43 -8.82 -6.06 8.85
CA LEU A 43 -7.37 -6.17 9.09
C LEU A 43 -7.07 -7.02 10.33
N LYS A 44 -7.84 -6.86 11.41
CA LYS A 44 -7.71 -7.63 12.64
C LYS A 44 -8.14 -9.08 12.48
N THR A 45 -9.22 -9.36 11.75
CA THR A 45 -9.59 -10.73 11.41
C THR A 45 -8.48 -11.42 10.62
N PHE A 46 -7.89 -10.72 9.64
CA PHE A 46 -6.80 -11.26 8.85
C PHE A 46 -5.50 -11.45 9.67
N GLU A 47 -5.17 -10.51 10.55
CA GLU A 47 -4.07 -10.64 11.50
C GLU A 47 -4.19 -11.93 12.33
N LEU A 48 -5.37 -12.17 12.92
CA LEU A 48 -5.62 -13.35 13.74
C LEU A 48 -5.45 -14.65 12.95
N GLU A 49 -6.01 -14.72 11.74
CA GLU A 49 -5.84 -15.88 10.85
C GLU A 49 -4.35 -16.21 10.61
N LEU A 50 -3.53 -15.20 10.35
CA LEU A 50 -2.11 -15.37 10.07
C LEU A 50 -1.31 -15.69 11.32
N LYS A 51 -1.64 -15.08 12.47
CA LYS A 51 -1.01 -15.39 13.76
C LYS A 51 -1.28 -16.82 14.21
N HIS A 52 -2.47 -17.35 13.99
CA HIS A 52 -2.77 -18.77 14.24
C HIS A 52 -1.92 -19.72 13.41
N LYS A 53 -1.43 -19.27 12.25
CA LYS A 53 -0.49 -20.02 11.39
C LYS A 53 0.99 -19.80 11.78
N GLY A 54 1.27 -19.06 12.85
CA GLY A 54 2.62 -18.79 13.35
C GLY A 54 3.34 -17.61 12.68
N TYR A 55 2.65 -16.81 11.85
CA TYR A 55 3.27 -15.68 11.17
C TYR A 55 3.34 -14.43 12.05
N LYS A 56 4.40 -13.64 11.86
CA LYS A 56 4.62 -12.36 12.53
C LYS A 56 4.09 -11.21 11.68
N VAL A 57 2.83 -10.86 11.93
CA VAL A 57 2.10 -9.79 11.23
C VAL A 57 1.71 -8.69 12.23
N PHE A 58 1.73 -7.44 11.76
CA PHE A 58 1.54 -6.25 12.60
C PHE A 58 0.53 -5.31 11.92
N PRO A 59 -0.70 -5.18 12.44
CA PRO A 59 -1.72 -4.34 11.82
C PRO A 59 -1.63 -2.89 12.28
N TYR A 60 -1.77 -1.97 11.33
CA TYR A 60 -1.86 -0.54 11.59
C TYR A 60 -3.11 0.01 10.89
N LYS A 61 -3.97 0.69 11.66
CA LYS A 61 -5.09 1.44 11.11
C LYS A 61 -4.56 2.78 10.59
N ALA A 62 -4.75 3.05 9.30
CA ALA A 62 -4.44 4.36 8.73
C ALA A 62 -5.29 4.62 7.49
N ASP A 63 -5.79 5.84 7.35
CA ASP A 63 -6.15 6.38 6.05
C ASP A 63 -4.88 6.76 5.28
N VAL A 64 -4.58 6.02 4.22
CA VAL A 64 -3.38 6.21 3.40
C VAL A 64 -3.35 7.55 2.65
N SER A 65 -4.48 8.25 2.56
CA SER A 65 -4.57 9.59 1.96
C SER A 65 -4.22 10.72 2.94
N ASN A 66 -4.20 10.43 4.25
CA ASN A 66 -3.93 11.38 5.31
C ASN A 66 -2.44 11.38 5.69
N GLU A 67 -1.74 12.47 5.40
CA GLU A 67 -0.29 12.59 5.63
C GLU A 67 0.11 12.36 7.09
N ASN A 68 -0.65 12.91 8.05
CA ASN A 68 -0.35 12.77 9.47
C ASN A 68 -0.51 11.32 9.95
N GLU A 69 -1.51 10.59 9.42
CA GLU A 69 -1.69 9.17 9.75
C GLU A 69 -0.61 8.30 9.12
N VAL A 70 -0.21 8.60 7.88
CA VAL A 70 0.89 7.91 7.20
C VAL A 70 2.21 8.11 7.94
N GLU A 71 2.54 9.36 8.30
CA GLU A 71 3.77 9.68 9.04
C GLU A 71 3.85 8.95 10.38
N LYS A 72 2.77 8.99 11.18
CA LYS A 72 2.69 8.28 12.47
C LYS A 72 2.83 6.78 12.29
N THR A 73 2.19 6.22 11.26
CA THR A 73 2.20 4.79 10.97
C THR A 73 3.58 4.31 10.54
N VAL A 74 4.20 4.99 9.57
CA VAL A 74 5.54 4.66 9.08
C VAL A 74 6.58 4.82 10.18
N SER A 75 6.50 5.88 10.98
CA SER A 75 7.39 6.07 12.14
C SER A 75 7.28 4.93 13.14
N SER A 76 6.06 4.49 13.44
CA SER A 76 5.81 3.35 14.35
C SER A 76 6.40 2.05 13.78
N ILE A 77 6.22 1.80 12.48
CA ILE A 77 6.78 0.63 11.81
C ILE A 77 8.31 0.66 11.82
N ILE A 78 8.94 1.79 11.49
CA ILE A 78 10.41 1.92 11.52
C ILE A 78 10.93 1.69 12.95
N ASN A 79 10.25 2.21 13.96
CA ASN A 79 10.63 2.00 15.36
C ASN A 79 10.56 0.51 15.77
N GLU A 80 9.56 -0.22 15.30
CA GLU A 80 9.34 -1.63 15.64
C GLU A 80 10.15 -2.62 14.78
N PHE A 81 10.33 -2.30 13.50
CA PHE A 81 10.98 -3.18 12.53
C PHE A 81 12.47 -2.89 12.42
N LYS A 82 12.89 -1.65 12.71
CA LYS A 82 14.24 -1.06 12.51
C LYS A 82 14.67 -0.99 11.05
N GLU A 83 14.35 -2.01 10.28
CA GLU A 83 14.68 -2.15 8.87
C GLU A 83 13.43 -2.52 8.09
N VAL A 84 13.15 -1.81 7.00
CA VAL A 84 12.08 -2.12 6.05
C VAL A 84 12.69 -2.38 4.68
N ASN A 85 12.51 -3.58 4.16
CA ASN A 85 13.15 -4.01 2.92
C ASN A 85 12.28 -3.81 1.69
N VAL A 86 10.97 -3.94 1.88
CA VAL A 86 10.00 -3.86 0.80
C VAL A 86 8.83 -2.98 1.23
N LEU A 87 8.45 -2.04 0.39
CA LEU A 87 7.19 -1.30 0.48
C LEU A 87 6.30 -1.71 -0.69
N VAL A 88 5.04 -2.08 -0.40
CA VAL A 88 4.03 -2.34 -1.41
C VAL A 88 2.89 -1.34 -1.27
N ASN A 89 2.85 -0.38 -2.18
CA ASN A 89 1.75 0.58 -2.32
C ASN A 89 0.63 -0.07 -3.13
N ASN A 90 -0.26 -0.77 -2.43
CA ASN A 90 -1.37 -1.53 -3.02
C ASN A 90 -2.75 -0.91 -2.78
N ALA A 91 -2.93 -0.12 -1.73
CA ALA A 91 -4.19 0.55 -1.45
C ALA A 91 -4.71 1.30 -2.69
N GLY A 92 -6.01 1.17 -2.95
CA GLY A 92 -6.64 1.84 -4.07
C GLY A 92 -8.15 1.69 -4.09
N ILE A 93 -8.81 2.68 -4.68
CA ILE A 93 -10.26 2.76 -4.88
C ILE A 93 -10.55 3.07 -6.34
N THR A 94 -11.74 2.72 -6.80
CA THR A 94 -12.23 3.07 -8.14
C THR A 94 -13.72 3.33 -8.05
N GLN A 95 -14.23 4.26 -8.86
CA GLN A 95 -15.67 4.49 -9.01
C GLN A 95 -16.08 4.26 -10.46
N SER A 96 -17.11 3.46 -10.68
CA SER A 96 -17.62 3.18 -12.03
C SER A 96 -18.58 4.29 -12.48
N LEU A 97 -18.09 5.52 -12.60
CA LEU A 97 -18.86 6.68 -13.05
C LEU A 97 -18.34 7.22 -14.39
N PRO A 98 -19.23 7.64 -15.31
CA PRO A 98 -18.82 8.38 -16.49
C PRO A 98 -18.34 9.80 -16.10
N ILE A 99 -17.42 10.38 -16.88
CA ILE A 99 -16.71 11.63 -16.54
C ILE A 99 -17.65 12.77 -16.08
N GLN A 100 -18.78 12.97 -16.77
CA GLN A 100 -19.74 14.04 -16.46
C GLN A 100 -20.50 13.84 -15.14
N LYS A 101 -20.34 12.70 -14.46
CA LYS A 101 -20.92 12.39 -13.15
C LYS A 101 -19.88 12.32 -12.04
N VAL A 102 -18.59 12.41 -12.36
CA VAL A 102 -17.53 12.44 -11.36
C VAL A 102 -17.48 13.83 -10.74
N SER A 103 -17.74 13.92 -9.44
CA SER A 103 -17.58 15.18 -8.72
C SER A 103 -16.10 15.52 -8.52
N VAL A 104 -15.78 16.79 -8.29
CA VAL A 104 -14.40 17.20 -7.95
C VAL A 104 -13.91 16.50 -6.68
N GLY A 105 -14.81 16.25 -5.72
CA GLY A 105 -14.48 15.50 -4.50
C GLY A 105 -14.13 14.03 -4.78
N ASP A 106 -14.90 13.36 -5.64
CA ASP A 106 -14.63 11.98 -6.05
C ASP A 106 -13.33 11.85 -6.82
N TRP A 107 -13.10 12.80 -7.73
CA TRP A 107 -11.84 12.92 -8.44
C TRP A 107 -10.67 13.05 -7.47
N GLN A 108 -10.73 14.04 -6.57
CA GLN A 108 -9.67 14.32 -5.61
C GLN A 108 -9.43 13.11 -4.70
N ARG A 109 -10.48 12.47 -4.18
CA ARG A 109 -10.38 11.26 -3.37
C ARG A 109 -9.68 10.13 -4.12
N GLY A 110 -9.99 9.94 -5.40
CA GLY A 110 -9.32 8.96 -6.26
C GLY A 110 -7.82 9.23 -6.40
N ILE A 111 -7.44 10.49 -6.66
CA ILE A 111 -6.03 10.91 -6.73
C ILE A 111 -5.33 10.71 -5.37
N ASP A 112 -5.98 11.11 -4.28
CA ASP A 112 -5.39 11.08 -2.94
C ASP A 112 -5.13 9.64 -2.48
N VAL A 113 -6.10 8.75 -2.65
CA VAL A 113 -5.96 7.34 -2.22
C VAL A 113 -5.08 6.54 -3.16
N ASN A 114 -5.14 6.77 -4.48
CA ASN A 114 -4.44 5.90 -5.44
C ASN A 114 -3.03 6.35 -5.81
N LEU A 115 -2.75 7.67 -5.74
CA LEU A 115 -1.49 8.26 -6.20
C LEU A 115 -0.75 8.97 -5.08
N LYS A 116 -1.39 9.96 -4.43
CA LYS A 116 -0.74 10.72 -3.34
C LYS A 116 -0.29 9.80 -2.22
N SER A 117 -1.10 8.80 -1.85
CA SER A 117 -0.74 7.80 -0.84
C SER A 117 0.59 7.12 -1.15
N ALA A 118 0.82 6.66 -2.39
CA ALA A 118 2.06 6.02 -2.78
C ALA A 118 3.25 6.98 -2.65
N PHE A 119 3.08 8.24 -3.06
CA PHE A 119 4.08 9.29 -2.84
C PHE A 119 4.40 9.47 -1.35
N LEU A 120 3.38 9.57 -0.48
CA LEU A 120 3.57 9.76 0.96
C LEU A 120 4.36 8.60 1.57
N PHE A 121 3.98 7.35 1.28
CA PHE A 121 4.70 6.19 1.79
C PHE A 121 6.14 6.11 1.27
N CYS A 122 6.37 6.43 -0.02
CA CYS A 122 7.71 6.53 -0.57
C CYS A 122 8.54 7.59 0.16
N LYS A 123 8.02 8.82 0.28
CA LYS A 123 8.66 9.95 0.98
C LYS A 123 9.09 9.57 2.40
N MET A 124 8.22 8.89 3.14
CA MET A 124 8.47 8.56 4.55
C MET A 124 9.40 7.34 4.75
N ILE A 125 9.50 6.43 3.78
CA ILE A 125 10.34 5.22 3.91
C ILE A 125 11.72 5.35 3.27
N ILE A 126 11.91 6.31 2.35
CA ILE A 126 13.06 6.29 1.45
C ILE A 126 14.39 6.41 2.19
N ASP A 127 14.47 7.24 3.23
CA ASP A 127 15.71 7.41 4.00
C ASP A 127 16.12 6.11 4.70
N ASN A 128 15.16 5.35 5.24
CA ASN A 128 15.42 4.02 5.83
C ASN A 128 16.00 3.02 4.82
N MET A 129 15.71 3.20 3.53
CA MET A 129 16.24 2.36 2.45
C MET A 129 17.60 2.87 1.95
N ILE A 130 17.76 4.20 1.81
CA ILE A 130 19.00 4.85 1.34
C ILE A 130 20.15 4.60 2.33
N GLU A 131 19.93 4.82 3.63
CA GLU A 131 20.96 4.65 4.67
C GLU A 131 21.57 3.24 4.69
N ARG A 132 20.81 2.25 4.25
CA ARG A 132 21.23 0.84 4.21
C ARG A 132 21.61 0.36 2.80
N ASN A 133 21.61 1.27 1.83
CA ASN A 133 21.88 0.99 0.42
C ASN A 133 21.03 -0.18 -0.13
N TYR A 134 19.81 -0.34 0.38
CA TYR A 134 18.92 -1.43 -0.01
C TYR A 134 17.45 -1.09 0.27
N GLY A 135 16.62 -1.26 -0.76
CA GLY A 135 15.17 -1.20 -0.65
C GLY A 135 14.50 -1.59 -1.95
N LYS A 136 13.25 -2.03 -1.86
CA LYS A 136 12.39 -2.29 -3.03
C LYS A 136 11.03 -1.65 -2.80
N ILE A 137 10.60 -0.81 -3.72
CA ILE A 137 9.26 -0.21 -3.70
C ILE A 137 8.47 -0.79 -4.86
N ILE A 138 7.28 -1.31 -4.57
CA ILE A 138 6.36 -1.90 -5.53
C ILE A 138 5.08 -1.07 -5.50
N ASN A 139 4.82 -0.33 -6.58
CA ASN A 139 3.59 0.43 -6.73
C ASN A 139 2.61 -0.34 -7.62
N ILE A 140 1.43 -0.65 -7.09
CA ILE A 140 0.41 -1.39 -7.85
C ILE A 140 -0.34 -0.42 -8.77
N ALA A 141 0.06 -0.41 -10.04
CA ALA A 141 -0.58 0.35 -11.11
C ALA A 141 -1.85 -0.35 -11.64
N SER A 142 -2.20 -0.10 -12.89
CA SER A 142 -3.25 -0.82 -13.62
C SER A 142 -3.02 -0.66 -15.12
N ILE A 143 -3.53 -1.60 -15.93
CA ILE A 143 -3.69 -1.40 -17.37
C ILE A 143 -4.53 -0.15 -17.67
N ALA A 144 -5.43 0.23 -16.77
CA ALA A 144 -6.19 1.48 -16.86
C ALA A 144 -5.32 2.73 -16.83
N GLY A 145 -4.08 2.66 -16.36
CA GLY A 145 -3.13 3.78 -16.41
C GLY A 145 -2.41 3.91 -17.75
N GLN A 146 -2.51 2.92 -18.64
CA GLN A 146 -1.87 2.97 -19.96
C GLN A 146 -2.79 3.59 -21.03
N THR A 147 -4.09 3.63 -20.76
CA THR A 147 -5.12 4.10 -21.71
C THR A 147 -6.14 4.96 -20.97
N GLY A 148 -6.60 6.04 -21.58
CA GLY A 148 -7.76 6.77 -21.07
C GLY A 148 -9.02 5.89 -21.01
N ARG A 149 -9.95 6.21 -20.11
CA ARG A 149 -11.24 5.51 -19.99
C ARG A 149 -12.39 6.53 -19.90
N PRO A 150 -13.55 6.28 -20.53
CA PRO A 150 -14.73 7.15 -20.40
C PRO A 150 -15.42 7.00 -19.04
N VAL A 151 -15.11 5.93 -18.30
CA VAL A 151 -15.61 5.58 -16.97
C VAL A 151 -14.42 5.36 -16.04
N SER A 152 -14.52 5.75 -14.77
CA SER A 152 -13.43 5.66 -13.79
C SER A 152 -12.21 6.50 -14.17
N VAL A 153 -12.44 7.74 -14.60
CA VAL A 153 -11.40 8.65 -15.08
C VAL A 153 -10.35 8.94 -14.01
N GLU A 154 -10.76 9.08 -12.75
CA GLU A 154 -9.91 9.31 -11.59
C GLU A 154 -8.98 8.11 -11.33
N TYR A 155 -9.49 6.90 -11.55
CA TYR A 155 -8.71 5.69 -11.45
C TYR A 155 -7.69 5.59 -12.57
N ALA A 156 -8.10 5.81 -13.83
CA ALA A 156 -7.20 5.77 -14.97
C ALA A 156 -6.07 6.81 -14.82
N ALA A 157 -6.41 8.05 -14.49
CA ALA A 157 -5.44 9.12 -14.30
C ALA A 157 -4.49 8.87 -13.13
N SER A 158 -5.01 8.45 -11.96
CA SER A 158 -4.15 8.12 -10.81
C SER A 158 -3.22 6.94 -11.10
N LYS A 159 -3.68 5.90 -11.81
CA LYS A 159 -2.85 4.75 -12.18
C LYS A 159 -1.83 5.09 -13.27
N ALA A 160 -2.12 6.04 -14.17
CA ALA A 160 -1.12 6.62 -15.06
C ALA A 160 -0.05 7.38 -14.25
N GLY A 161 -0.48 8.16 -13.25
CA GLY A 161 0.43 8.82 -12.31
C GLY A 161 1.33 7.85 -11.56
N ILE A 162 0.82 6.68 -11.15
CA ILE A 162 1.65 5.63 -10.53
C ILE A 162 2.72 5.11 -11.50
N ILE A 163 2.38 4.92 -12.77
CA ILE A 163 3.37 4.51 -13.79
C ILE A 163 4.46 5.59 -13.91
N GLY A 164 4.08 6.87 -13.94
CA GLY A 164 5.01 8.00 -13.98
C GLY A 164 5.86 8.12 -12.72
N LEU A 165 5.29 7.89 -11.53
CA LEU A 165 6.02 7.91 -10.25
C LEU A 165 7.07 6.80 -10.15
N THR A 166 6.86 5.68 -10.84
CA THR A 166 7.73 4.50 -10.76
C THR A 166 8.87 4.48 -11.78
N ARG A 167 8.72 5.15 -12.93
CA ARG A 167 9.62 5.02 -14.09
C ARG A 167 10.66 6.12 -14.19
#